data_AF-A0A5C5R599-F1
#
_entry.id   AF-A0A5C5R599-F1
#
_cell.length_a   1.000
_cell.length_b   1.000
_cell.length_c   1.000
_cell.angle_alpha   90.00
_cell.angle_beta   90.00
_cell.angle_gamma   90.00
#
_symmetry.space_group_name_H-M   'P 1'
#
loop_
_entity.id
_entity.type
_entity.pdbx_description
1 polymer ?
#
loop_
_entity_poly.entity_id
_entity_poly.type
_entity_poly.pdbx_seq_one_letter_code
_entity_poly.pdbx_strand_id
1 'polypeptide(L)' 'MREVVRRAAGLGLAEVLVTCDESNLGSRRTAESAGGVLTRIRPVDDYGIAHGFLEPACHYWIPTTPISRTVT' A
#
# COMPACT_ATOMS: atom_id res chain seq x y z
N MET A 1 -1.46 2.63 -9.66
CA MET A 1 -0.34 2.21 -8.80
C MET A 1 1.02 2.35 -9.47
N ARG A 2 1.30 1.65 -10.59
CA ARG A 2 2.64 1.62 -11.24
C ARG A 2 3.28 2.99 -11.51
N GLU A 3 2.52 3.95 -12.02
CA GLU A 3 3.05 5.29 -12.33
C GLU A 3 3.49 6.05 -11.07
N VAL A 4 2.72 5.97 -9.98
CA VAL A 4 3.05 6.64 -8.71
C VAL A 4 4.31 6.05 -8.09
N VAL A 5 4.45 4.72 -8.07
CA VAL A 5 5.64 4.03 -7.57
C VAL A 5 6.89 4.42 -8.37
N ARG A 6 6.77 4.51 -9.70
CA ARG A 6 7.87 4.96 -10.57
C ARG A 6 8.26 6.42 -10.29
N ARG A 7 7.28 7.31 -10.09
CA ARG A 7 7.56 8.71 -9.73
C ARG A 7 8.24 8.80 -8.36
N ALA A 8 7.79 8.04 -7.38
CA ALA A 8 8.43 7.96 -6.07
C ALA A 8 9.88 7.48 -6.16
N ALA A 9 10.18 6.49 -7.02
CA ALA A 9 11.55 6.08 -7.32
C ALA A 9 12.39 7.25 -7.87
N GLY A 10 11.83 8.02 -8.80
CA GLY A 10 12.50 9.21 -9.37
C GLY A 10 12.75 10.33 -8.35
N LEU A 11 12.02 10.34 -7.23
CA LEU A 11 12.25 11.24 -6.09
C LEU A 11 13.25 10.68 -5.07
N GLY A 12 13.81 9.49 -5.30
CA GLY A 12 14.75 8.85 -4.39
C GLY A 12 14.10 8.16 -3.17
N LEU A 13 12.78 7.99 -3.17
CA LEU A 13 12.10 7.21 -2.12
C LEU A 13 12.37 5.73 -2.34
N ALA A 14 12.73 4.98 -1.29
CA ALA A 14 12.97 3.53 -1.36
C ALA A 14 11.67 2.70 -1.38
N GLU A 15 10.63 3.22 -0.75
CA GLU A 15 9.33 2.58 -0.63
C GLU A 15 8.22 3.63 -0.45
N VAL A 16 6.98 3.22 -0.68
CA VAL A 16 5.79 4.03 -0.41
C VAL A 16 4.80 3.23 0.44
N LEU A 17 4.19 3.91 1.42
CA LEU A 17 3.08 3.35 2.18
C LEU A 17 1.79 3.57 1.40
N VAL A 18 1.05 2.50 1.18
CA VAL A 18 -0.30 2.52 0.62
C VAL A 18 -1.27 2.02 1.66
N THR A 19 -2.32 2.79 1.90
CA THR A 19 -3.43 2.40 2.77
C THR A 19 -4.70 2.14 1.98
N CYS A 20 -5.47 1.14 2.39
CA CYS A 20 -6.82 0.90 1.89
C CYS A 20 -7.65 0.21 2.97
N ASP A 21 -8.97 0.33 2.88
CA ASP A 21 -9.88 -0.37 3.80
C ASP A 21 -9.67 -1.88 3.69
N GLU A 22 -9.75 -2.57 4.82
CA GLU A 22 -9.53 -4.02 4.89
C GLU A 22 -10.52 -4.80 4.01
N SER A 23 -11.75 -4.30 3.90
CA SER A 23 -12.82 -4.88 3.08
C SER A 23 -12.59 -4.71 1.58
N ASN A 24 -11.73 -3.77 1.16
CA ASN A 24 -11.50 -3.44 -0.25
C ASN A 24 -10.52 -4.41 -0.92
N LEU A 25 -11.01 -5.61 -1.22
CA LEU A 25 -10.23 -6.69 -1.84
C LEU A 25 -9.55 -6.28 -3.15
N GLY A 26 -10.19 -5.42 -3.96
CA GLY A 26 -9.61 -4.93 -5.22
C GLY A 26 -8.36 -4.08 -5.00
N SER A 27 -8.40 -3.19 -4.01
CA SER A 27 -7.25 -2.35 -3.64
C SER A 27 -6.13 -3.17 -3.02
N ARG A 28 -6.47 -4.14 -2.16
CA ARG A 28 -5.50 -5.07 -1.56
C ARG A 28 -4.74 -5.85 -2.62
N ARG A 29 -5.45 -6.48 -3.55
CA ARG A 29 -4.84 -7.18 -4.70
C ARG A 29 -3.99 -6.25 -5.56
N THR A 30 -4.43 -5.01 -5.75
CA THR A 30 -3.67 -4.02 -6.50
C THR A 30 -2.34 -3.70 -5.82
N ALA A 31 -2.34 -3.48 -4.51
CA ALA A 31 -1.13 -3.25 -3.72
C ALA A 31 -0.19 -4.48 -3.75
N GLU A 32 -0.73 -5.68 -3.50
CA GLU A 32 0.03 -6.94 -3.54
C GLU A 32 0.66 -7.19 -4.93
N SER A 33 -0.09 -6.96 -6.00
CA SER A 33 0.43 -7.11 -7.38
C SER A 33 1.51 -6.11 -7.75
N ALA A 34 1.58 -4.98 -7.03
CA ALA A 34 2.64 -3.99 -7.18
C ALA A 34 3.89 -4.32 -6.34
N GLY A 35 3.90 -5.45 -5.62
CA GLY A 35 4.98 -5.84 -4.72
C GLY A 35 4.77 -5.37 -3.27
N GLY A 36 3.58 -4.87 -2.95
CA GLY A 36 3.24 -4.43 -1.61
C GLY A 36 3.20 -5.56 -0.60
N VAL A 37 3.83 -5.35 0.56
CA VAL A 37 3.80 -6.27 1.70
C VAL A 37 2.89 -5.68 2.76
N LEU A 38 1.85 -6.43 3.16
CA LEU A 38 0.98 -6.06 4.28
C LEU A 38 1.76 -6.15 5.59
N THR A 39 2.06 -5.02 6.21
CA THR A 39 2.82 -5.00 7.47
C THR A 39 1.96 -4.74 8.69
N ARG A 40 0.77 -4.14 8.51
CA ARG A 40 -0.15 -3.82 9.60
C ARG A 40 -1.58 -3.71 9.09
N ILE A 41 -2.54 -4.09 9.93
CA ILE A 41 -3.93 -3.64 9.84
C ILE A 41 -4.12 -2.69 11.01
N ARG A 42 -4.34 -1.41 10.71
CA ARG A 42 -4.55 -0.39 11.74
C ARG A 42 -6.04 -0.34 12.06
N PRO A 43 -6.44 -0.52 13.33
CA PRO A 43 -7.84 -0.46 13.73
C PRO A 43 -8.41 0.95 13.51
N VAL A 44 -9.73 1.05 13.57
CA VAL A 44 -10.42 2.36 13.60
C VAL A 44 -10.02 3.08 14.90
N ASP A 45 -9.67 4.36 14.77
CA ASP A 45 -9.31 5.25 15.87
C ASP A 45 -10.15 6.54 15.80
N ASP A 46 -10.08 7.38 16.84
CA ASP A 46 -10.86 8.62 16.92
C ASP A 46 -10.61 9.56 15.74
N TYR A 47 -9.37 9.58 15.24
CA TYR A 47 -8.99 10.35 14.06
C TYR A 47 -9.72 9.83 12.81
N GLY A 48 -9.72 8.52 12.60
CA GLY A 48 -10.44 7.86 11.51
C GLY A 48 -11.93 8.18 11.55
N ILE A 49 -12.56 8.03 12.71
CA ILE A 49 -13.99 8.33 12.91
C ILE A 49 -14.29 9.79 12.58
N ALA A 50 -13.50 10.74 13.10
CA ALA A 50 -13.68 12.16 12.85
C ALA A 50 -13.58 12.56 11.36
N HIS A 51 -12.95 11.72 10.53
CA HIS A 51 -12.76 11.96 9.09
C HIS A 51 -13.51 10.96 8.20
N GLY A 52 -14.43 10.16 8.76
CA GLY A 52 -15.26 9.23 8.00
C GLY A 52 -14.58 7.93 7.56
N PHE A 53 -13.40 7.61 8.12
CA PHE A 53 -12.73 6.32 7.94
C PHE A 53 -13.21 5.34 9.03
N LEU A 54 -14.29 4.65 8.74
CA LEU A 54 -15.02 3.80 9.70
C LEU A 54 -14.61 2.32 9.66
N GLU A 55 -13.59 1.97 8.87
CA GLU A 55 -13.09 0.60 8.73
C GLU A 55 -11.60 0.51 9.06
N PRO A 56 -11.12 -0.66 9.53
CA PRO A 56 -9.69 -0.91 9.66
C PRO A 56 -8.98 -0.69 8.32
N ALA A 57 -7.78 -0.08 8.35
CA ALA A 57 -7.00 0.14 7.14
C ALA A 57 -5.78 -0.79 7.10
N CYS A 58 -5.60 -1.49 5.99
CA CYS A 58 -4.40 -2.21 5.66
C CYS A 58 -3.26 -1.22 5.34
N HIS A 59 -2.05 -1.50 5.82
CA HIS A 59 -0.82 -0.78 5.50
C HIS A 59 0.09 -1.67 4.67
N TYR A 60 0.27 -1.32 3.40
CA TYR A 60 1.17 -1.99 2.49
C TYR A 60 2.39 -1.13 2.22
N TRP A 61 3.58 -1.65 2.49
CA TRP A 61 4.82 -1.05 2.01
C TRP A 61 5.16 -1.60 0.63
N ILE A 62 5.28 -0.70 -0.36
CA ILE A 62 5.60 -1.06 -1.74
C ILE A 62 7.01 -0.53 -2.07
N PRO A 63 7.98 -1.41 -2.37
CA PRO A 63 9.30 -0.99 -2.83
C PRO A 63 9.19 -0.20 -4.14
N THR A 64 9.96 0.88 -4.27
CA THR A 64 10.01 1.67 -5.51
C THR A 64 10.96 1.05 -6.54
N THR A 65 11.91 0.24 -6.09
CA THR A 65 12.75 -0.59 -6.93
C THR A 65 11.95 -1.78 -7.45
N PRO A 66 11.95 -2.06 -8.77
CA PRO A 66 11.28 -3.23 -9.31
C PRO A 66 11.80 -4.51 -8.66
N ILE A 67 10.89 -5.35 -8.15
CA ILE A 67 11.25 -6.70 -7.71
C ILE A 67 11.68 -7.48 -8.96
N SER A 68 12.97 -7.82 -9.06
CA SER A 68 13.47 -8.67 -10.14
C SER A 68 12.87 -10.06 -9.97
N ARG A 69 11.93 -10.44 -10.84
CA ARG A 69 11.39 -11.81 -10.84
C ARG A 69 12.39 -12.69 -11.57
N THR A 70 13.25 -13.37 -10.83
CA THR A 70 14.00 -14.51 -11.39
C THR A 70 12.98 -15.57 -11.79
N VAL A 71 12.83 -15.79 -13.08
CA VAL A 71 12.08 -16.92 -13.62
C VAL A 71 12.99 -18.13 -13.50
N THR A 72 12.61 -19.10 -12.68
CA THR A 72 13.21 -20.44 -12.63
C THR A 72 12.38 -21.40 -13.48
#